data_AF-A0A2M7ZUZ1-F1
#
_entry.id   AF-A0A2M7ZUZ1-F1
#
_cell.length_a   1.000
_cell.length_b   1.000
_cell.length_c   1.000
_cell.angle_alpha   90.00
_cell.angle_beta   90.00
_cell.angle_gamma   90.00
#
_symmetry.space_group_name_H-M   'P 1'
#
loop_
_entity.id
_entity.type
_entity.pdbx_description
1 polymer ?
#
loop_
_entity_poly.entity_id
_entity_poly.type
_entity_poly.pdbx_seq_one_letter_code
_entity_poly.pdbx_strand_id
1 'polypeptide(L)'
;NDIDVLVPDELIHEKWKELINFMEEFGFKLVDEKEHEFIKNNEIVAFGNGLDLLNIAKIDIKDLLLSEIKGIKFKELSVKQYLLCYQSMLRDKYRQEKLSKNDRQKIKLIQEYIKKAGIK
;
A
#
# COMPACT_ATOMS: atom_id res chain seq x y z
N ASN A 1 14.02 -1.32 2.65
CA ASN A 1 12.65 -1.28 3.19
C ASN A 1 11.81 -0.53 2.18
N ASP A 2 10.59 -0.99 1.98
CA ASP A 2 9.60 -0.42 1.06
C ASP A 2 8.43 0.20 1.85
N ILE A 3 7.93 1.32 1.36
CA ILE A 3 6.75 2.02 1.89
C ILE A 3 5.77 2.17 0.73
N ASP A 4 4.62 1.51 0.85
CA ASP A 4 3.49 1.71 -0.05
C ASP A 4 2.60 2.85 0.46
N VAL A 5 2.36 3.85 -0.37
CA VAL A 5 1.47 4.97 -0.07
C VAL A 5 0.31 4.96 -1.04
N LEU A 6 -0.92 4.92 -0.51
CA LEU A 6 -2.11 5.03 -1.32
C LEU A 6 -2.54 6.49 -1.44
N VAL A 7 -2.66 6.96 -2.67
CA VAL A 7 -2.94 8.37 -2.99
C VAL A 7 -4.25 8.52 -3.77
N PRO A 8 -4.86 9.72 -3.78
CA PRO A 8 -5.96 10.01 -4.68
C PRO A 8 -5.61 9.72 -6.14
N ASP A 9 -6.58 9.22 -6.90
CA ASP A 9 -6.49 8.88 -8.33
C ASP A 9 -5.85 9.99 -9.18
N GLU A 10 -6.21 11.24 -8.89
CA GLU A 10 -5.70 12.44 -9.55
C GLU A 10 -4.16 12.53 -9.51
N LEU A 11 -3.51 12.10 -8.42
CA LEU A 11 -2.05 12.13 -8.30
C LEU A 11 -1.35 11.15 -9.24
N ILE A 12 -2.02 10.07 -9.63
CA ILE A 12 -1.49 9.05 -10.53
C ILE A 12 -1.86 9.34 -11.98
N HIS A 13 -3.07 9.81 -12.25
CA HIS A 13 -3.56 9.95 -13.64
C HIS A 13 -3.42 11.35 -14.22
N GLU A 14 -3.47 12.39 -13.39
CA GLU A 14 -3.48 13.79 -13.86
C GLU A 14 -2.21 14.53 -13.44
N LYS A 15 -1.76 14.33 -12.20
CA LYS A 15 -0.65 15.05 -11.58
C LYS A 15 0.61 14.22 -11.42
N TRP A 16 0.75 13.13 -12.18
CA TRP A 16 1.89 12.23 -12.06
C TRP A 16 3.24 12.93 -12.24
N LYS A 17 3.33 13.83 -13.23
CA LYS A 17 4.54 14.63 -13.46
C LYS A 17 4.87 15.56 -12.30
N GLU A 18 3.85 16.13 -11.64
CA GLU A 18 4.03 16.96 -10.45
C GLU A 18 4.55 16.12 -9.28
N LEU A 19 4.01 14.90 -9.11
CA LEU A 19 4.46 13.96 -8.09
C LEU A 19 5.91 13.50 -8.33
N ILE A 20 6.30 13.21 -9.58
CA ILE A 20 7.69 12.89 -9.92
C ILE A 20 8.61 14.05 -9.54
N ASN A 21 8.29 15.27 -10.01
CA ASN A 21 9.11 16.45 -9.71
C ASN A 21 9.24 16.68 -8.20
N PHE A 22 8.13 16.55 -7.46
CA PHE A 22 8.13 16.65 -6.01
C PHE A 22 9.07 15.61 -5.39
N MET A 23 8.95 14.33 -5.76
CA MET A 23 9.83 13.29 -5.25
C MET A 23 11.31 13.54 -5.58
N GLU A 24 11.62 14.04 -6.78
CA GLU A 24 12.96 14.43 -7.20
C GLU A 24 13.53 15.59 -6.38
N GLU A 25 12.73 16.59 -6.03
CA GLU A 25 13.14 17.68 -5.11
C GLU A 25 13.54 17.15 -3.73
N PHE A 26 12.92 16.05 -3.27
CA PHE A 26 13.33 15.34 -2.05
C PHE A 26 14.48 14.36 -2.25
N GLY A 27 15.06 14.28 -3.45
CA GLY A 27 16.21 13.43 -3.78
C GLY A 27 15.87 11.97 -4.03
N PHE A 28 14.59 11.64 -4.26
CA PHE A 28 14.19 10.34 -4.79
C PHE A 28 14.36 10.30 -6.32
N LYS A 29 14.48 9.10 -6.87
CA LYS A 29 14.50 8.86 -8.32
C LYS A 29 13.45 7.83 -8.67
N LEU A 30 12.67 8.09 -9.71
CA LEU A 30 11.78 7.09 -10.28
C LEU A 30 12.61 5.93 -10.85
N VAL A 31 12.31 4.70 -10.44
CA VAL A 31 13.02 3.48 -10.88
C VAL A 31 12.12 2.49 -11.61
N ASP A 32 10.82 2.50 -11.31
CA ASP A 32 9.82 1.72 -12.05
C ASP A 32 8.56 2.57 -12.22
N GLU A 33 8.33 3.06 -13.44
CA GLU A 33 7.14 3.87 -13.75
C GLU A 33 5.85 3.05 -13.69
N LYS A 34 5.91 1.75 -13.97
CA LYS A 34 4.72 0.88 -13.98
C LYS A 34 4.24 0.58 -12.56
N GLU A 35 5.18 0.38 -11.64
CA GLU A 35 4.88 0.13 -10.23
C GLU A 35 4.89 1.44 -9.40
N HIS A 36 5.06 2.60 -10.07
CA HIS A 36 5.19 3.93 -9.47
C HIS A 36 6.22 3.97 -8.33
N GLU A 37 7.35 3.28 -8.52
CA GLU A 37 8.37 3.06 -7.51
C GLU A 37 9.50 4.08 -7.61
N PHE A 38 9.81 4.69 -6.47
CA PHE A 38 10.89 5.64 -6.29
C PHE A 38 11.91 5.10 -5.30
N ILE A 39 13.19 5.41 -5.53
CA ILE A 39 14.29 5.06 -4.62
C ILE A 39 15.07 6.29 -4.16
N LYS A 40 15.47 6.29 -2.90
CA LYS A 40 16.49 7.19 -2.35
C LYS A 40 17.40 6.41 -1.43
N ASN A 41 18.69 6.35 -1.78
CA ASN A 41 19.65 5.44 -1.14
C ASN A 41 19.15 3.99 -1.22
N ASN A 42 18.68 3.43 -0.10
CA ASN A 42 18.15 2.06 0.00
C ASN A 42 16.68 2.03 0.48
N GLU A 43 16.02 3.19 0.51
CA GLU A 43 14.61 3.31 0.87
C GLU A 43 13.77 3.40 -0.41
N ILE A 44 12.71 2.59 -0.46
CA ILE A 44 11.79 2.49 -1.59
C ILE A 44 10.45 3.07 -1.18
N VAL A 45 9.87 3.92 -2.01
CA VAL A 45 8.50 4.44 -1.86
C VAL A 45 7.73 4.15 -3.14
N ALA A 46 6.60 3.46 -3.02
CA ALA A 46 5.73 3.16 -4.15
C ALA A 46 4.35 3.81 -3.94
N PHE A 47 3.76 4.31 -5.04
CA PHE A 47 2.46 4.96 -4.99
C PHE A 47 1.37 4.11 -5.67
N GLY A 48 0.35 3.74 -4.89
CA GLY A 48 -0.83 3.03 -5.38
C GLY A 48 -2.07 3.92 -5.38
N ASN A 49 -3.09 3.53 -6.15
CA ASN A 49 -4.35 4.26 -6.18
C ASN A 49 -5.21 3.91 -4.95
N GLY A 50 -5.64 4.91 -4.19
CA GLY A 50 -6.52 4.71 -3.04
C GLY A 50 -7.87 4.07 -3.40
N LEU A 51 -8.37 4.30 -4.62
CA LEU A 51 -9.61 3.67 -5.11
C LEU A 51 -9.49 2.15 -5.22
N ASP A 52 -8.27 1.61 -5.35
CA ASP A 52 -8.05 0.17 -5.42
C ASP A 52 -8.44 -0.55 -4.14
N LEU A 53 -8.37 0.11 -2.96
CA LEU A 53 -8.89 -0.46 -1.72
C LEU A 53 -10.37 -0.80 -1.84
N LEU A 54 -11.16 0.13 -2.38
CA LEU A 54 -12.58 -0.08 -2.56
C LEU A 54 -12.85 -1.08 -3.70
N ASN A 55 -12.12 -0.98 -4.80
CA ASN A 55 -12.34 -1.83 -5.98
C ASN A 55 -11.99 -3.29 -5.70
N ILE A 56 -10.84 -3.53 -5.07
CA ILE A 56 -10.23 -4.87 -4.90
C ILE A 56 -10.57 -5.49 -3.55
N ALA A 57 -10.44 -4.73 -2.46
CA ALA A 57 -10.61 -5.24 -1.10
C ALA A 57 -11.98 -4.88 -0.49
N LYS A 58 -12.81 -4.09 -1.19
CA LYS A 58 -14.11 -3.60 -0.70
C LYS A 58 -13.98 -2.81 0.61
N ILE A 59 -12.91 -2.04 0.73
CA ILE A 59 -12.62 -1.18 1.89
C ILE A 59 -12.77 0.28 1.46
N ASP A 60 -13.68 1.03 2.11
CA ASP A 60 -13.78 2.47 1.90
C ASP A 60 -12.67 3.18 2.70
N ILE A 61 -12.03 4.18 2.08
CA ILE A 61 -11.01 5.04 2.72
C ILE A 61 -11.58 5.77 3.95
N LYS A 62 -12.90 5.95 4.03
CA LYS A 62 -13.60 6.51 5.20
C LYS A 62 -13.56 5.59 6.42
N ASP A 63 -13.41 4.29 6.22
CA ASP A 63 -13.37 3.28 7.28
C ASP A 63 -11.95 2.97 7.78
N LEU A 64 -10.95 3.69 7.27
CA LEU A 64 -9.56 3.57 7.72
C LEU A 64 -9.35 4.28 9.05
N LEU A 65 -8.44 3.73 9.85
CA LEU A 65 -8.04 4.36 11.11
C LEU A 65 -7.29 5.66 10.80
N LEU A 66 -7.68 6.75 11.45
CA LEU A 66 -6.91 8.00 11.44
C LEU A 66 -5.86 7.94 12.54
N SER A 67 -4.59 7.88 12.15
CA SER A 67 -3.44 7.81 13.04
C SER A 67 -2.62 9.10 12.97
N GLU A 68 -1.88 9.38 14.03
CA GLU A 68 -1.06 10.57 14.14
C GLU A 68 0.31 10.23 14.73
N ILE A 69 1.37 10.61 14.03
CA ILE A 69 2.76 10.47 14.51
C ILE A 69 3.41 11.84 14.41
N LYS A 70 3.89 12.38 15.54
CA LYS A 70 4.58 13.68 15.62
C LYS A 70 3.79 14.83 14.94
N GLY A 71 2.46 14.86 15.10
CA GLY A 71 1.61 15.88 14.49
C GLY A 71 1.18 15.60 13.04
N ILE A 72 1.72 14.56 12.39
CA ILE A 72 1.38 14.18 11.02
C ILE A 72 0.26 13.15 11.06
N LYS A 73 -0.87 13.50 10.43
CA LYS A 73 -2.06 12.65 10.33
C LYS A 73 -2.06 11.85 9.04
N PHE A 74 -2.35 10.56 9.14
CA PHE A 74 -2.48 9.67 7.98
C PHE A 74 -3.53 8.60 8.27
N LYS A 75 -4.03 7.97 7.21
CA LYS A 75 -4.96 6.86 7.31
C LYS A 75 -4.22 5.55 7.15
N GLU A 76 -4.53 4.57 8.00
CA GLU A 76 -3.93 3.24 7.91
C GLU A 76 -4.96 2.13 7.94
N LEU A 77 -4.60 0.99 7.36
CA LEU A 77 -5.38 -0.22 7.40
C LEU A 77 -5.30 -0.82 8.80
N SER A 78 -6.45 -1.18 9.36
CA SER A 78 -6.47 -2.10 10.49
C SER A 78 -5.88 -3.45 10.09
N VAL A 79 -5.47 -4.24 11.08
CA VAL A 79 -4.93 -5.60 10.86
C VAL A 79 -5.89 -6.48 10.05
N LYS A 80 -7.21 -6.33 10.26
CA LYS A 80 -8.23 -7.05 9.48
C LYS A 80 -8.30 -6.57 8.03
N GLN A 81 -8.22 -5.26 7.81
CA GLN A 81 -8.20 -4.68 6.48
C GLN A 81 -6.93 -5.09 5.71
N TYR A 82 -5.76 -5.13 6.38
CA TYR A 82 -4.53 -5.72 5.81
C TYR A 82 -4.73 -7.17 5.36
N LEU A 83 -5.37 -8.01 6.18
CA LEU A 83 -5.66 -9.39 5.82
C LEU A 83 -6.54 -9.47 4.56
N LEU A 84 -7.59 -8.65 4.48
CA LEU A 84 -8.48 -8.58 3.31
C LEU A 84 -7.71 -8.17 2.05
N CYS A 85 -6.84 -7.17 2.12
CA CYS A 85 -6.01 -6.76 0.99
C CYS A 85 -5.19 -7.93 0.43
N TYR A 86 -4.42 -8.63 1.29
CA TYR A 86 -3.62 -9.77 0.83
C TYR A 86 -4.47 -10.93 0.31
N GLN A 87 -5.61 -11.21 0.92
CA GLN A 87 -6.54 -12.24 0.44
C GLN A 87 -7.15 -11.89 -0.92
N SER A 88 -7.47 -10.62 -1.17
CA SER A 88 -7.95 -10.14 -2.46
C SER A 88 -6.86 -10.17 -3.52
N MET A 89 -5.62 -9.80 -3.17
CA MET A 89 -4.47 -9.85 -4.08
C MET A 89 -4.17 -11.27 -4.59
N LEU A 90 -4.47 -12.32 -3.82
CA LEU A 90 -4.35 -13.70 -4.29
C LEU A 90 -5.31 -14.06 -5.42
N ARG A 91 -6.29 -13.22 -5.76
CA ARG A 91 -7.21 -13.41 -6.90
C ARG A 91 -6.69 -12.76 -8.18
N ASP A 92 -5.68 -11.90 -8.05
CA ASP A 92 -5.04 -11.24 -9.17
C ASP A 92 -4.03 -12.20 -9.85
N LYS A 93 -4.17 -12.37 -11.17
CA LYS A 93 -3.34 -13.31 -11.96
C LYS A 93 -1.86 -12.94 -11.92
N TYR A 94 -1.51 -11.66 -11.98
CA TYR A 94 -0.12 -11.20 -11.92
C TYR A 94 0.51 -11.53 -10.55
N ARG A 95 -0.23 -11.29 -9.47
CA ARG A 95 0.20 -11.62 -8.10
C ARG A 95 0.31 -13.13 -7.89
N GLN A 96 -0.60 -13.92 -8.45
CA GLN A 96 -0.57 -15.38 -8.38
C GLN A 96 0.74 -15.94 -8.95
N GLU A 97 1.17 -15.43 -10.10
CA GLU A 97 2.35 -15.89 -10.82
C GLU A 97 3.67 -15.46 -10.15
N LYS A 98 3.76 -14.22 -9.65
CA LYS A 98 5.04 -13.67 -9.15
C LYS A 98 5.22 -13.63 -7.64
N LEU A 99 4.15 -13.42 -6.87
CA LEU A 99 4.27 -12.97 -5.46
C LEU A 99 3.50 -13.86 -4.46
N SER A 100 2.77 -14.86 -4.96
CA SER A 100 1.82 -15.65 -4.16
C SER A 100 2.44 -16.41 -2.97
N LYS A 101 3.73 -16.77 -3.03
CA LYS A 101 4.42 -17.40 -1.88
C LYS A 101 4.58 -16.42 -0.71
N ASN A 102 5.00 -15.19 -0.99
CA ASN A 102 5.20 -14.16 0.02
C ASN A 102 3.86 -13.69 0.60
N ASP A 103 2.85 -13.50 -0.26
CA ASP A 103 1.51 -13.10 0.18
C ASP A 103 0.86 -14.16 1.08
N ARG A 104 0.99 -15.45 0.74
CA ARG A 104 0.51 -16.55 1.61
C ARG A 104 1.20 -16.56 2.97
N GLN A 105 2.50 -16.27 3.03
CA GLN A 105 3.22 -16.18 4.30
C GLN A 105 2.72 -15.00 5.14
N LYS A 106 2.55 -13.82 4.54
CA LYS A 106 2.01 -12.63 5.20
C LYS A 106 0.59 -12.89 5.75
N ILE A 107 -0.29 -13.50 4.95
CA ILE A 107 -1.64 -13.91 5.39
C ILE A 107 -1.58 -14.79 6.63
N LYS A 108 -0.72 -15.82 6.62
CA LYS A 108 -0.56 -16.73 7.77
C LYS A 108 -0.10 -15.98 9.02
N LEU A 109 0.90 -15.11 8.89
CA LEU A 109 1.41 -14.31 10.00
C LEU A 109 0.33 -13.38 10.59
N ILE A 110 -0.43 -12.71 9.74
CA ILE A 110 -1.52 -11.82 10.17
C ILE A 110 -2.61 -12.61 10.90
N GLN A 111 -3.00 -13.78 10.38
CA GLN A 111 -3.99 -14.65 11.02
C GLN A 111 -3.51 -15.15 12.40
N GLU A 112 -2.24 -15.55 12.51
CA GLU A 112 -1.65 -15.94 13.79
C GLU A 112 -1.61 -14.78 14.79
N TYR A 113 -1.28 -13.58 14.32
CA TYR A 113 -1.30 -12.37 15.14
C TYR A 113 -2.71 -12.05 15.65
N ILE A 114 -3.73 -12.05 14.77
CA ILE A 114 -5.14 -11.83 15.14
C ILE A 114 -5.57 -12.82 16.23
N LYS A 115 -5.23 -14.11 16.05
CA LYS A 115 -5.55 -15.16 17.03
C LYS A 115 -4.88 -14.92 18.38
N LYS A 116 -3.59 -14.57 18.39
CA LYS A 116 -2.82 -14.32 19.62
C LYS A 116 -3.29 -13.06 20.35
N ALA A 117 -3.61 -12.01 19.61
CA ALA A 117 -4.04 -10.73 20.14
C ALA A 117 -5.52 -10.69 20.59
N GLY A 118 -6.29 -11.76 20.35
CA GLY A 118 -7.71 -11.82 20.71
C GLY A 118 -8.58 -10.82 19.93
N ILE A 119 -8.12 -10.40 18.75
CA ILE A 119 -8.85 -9.45 17.89
C ILE A 119 -10.07 -10.18 17.32
N LYS A 120 -11.26 -9.88 17.85
CA LYS A 120 -12.55 -10.39 17.37
C LYS A 120 -12.93 -9.72 16.07
#